data_AF-A0A660SLK1-F1
#
_entry.id   AF-A0A660SLK1-F1
#
_cell.length_a   1.000
_cell.length_b   1.000
_cell.length_c   1.000
_cell.angle_alpha   90.00
_cell.angle_beta   90.00
_cell.angle_gamma   90.00
#
_symmetry.space_group_name_H-M   'P 1'
#
loop_
_entity.id
_entity.type
_entity.pdbx_description
1 polymer ?
#
loop_
_entity_poly.entity_id
_entity_poly.type
_entity_poly.pdbx_seq_one_letter_code
_entity_poly.pdbx_strand_id
1 'polypeptide(L)' 'MNADFADSIKLIQSERGITEDLVLATIEEFLMAAYKKTYGTSENAVVRFSDTGETVAIYAKKIIVEDDDLYDPVSEIE' A
#
# COMPACT_ATOMS: atom_id res chain seq x y z
N MET A 1 5.79 -5.93 -9.47
CA MET A 1 7.16 -5.80 -8.93
C MET A 1 8.05 -6.73 -9.74
N ASN A 2 9.25 -6.27 -10.12
CA ASN A 2 10.23 -7.11 -10.82
C ASN A 2 10.73 -8.20 -9.87
N ALA A 3 11.05 -9.38 -10.40
CA ALA A 3 11.47 -10.58 -9.63
C ALA A 3 12.54 -10.31 -8.54
N ASP A 4 13.36 -9.27 -8.71
CA ASP A 4 14.37 -8.82 -7.75
C ASP A 4 13.82 -8.49 -6.35
N PHE A 5 12.57 -8.04 -6.24
CA PHE A 5 12.02 -7.59 -4.95
C PHE A 5 11.69 -8.76 -4.02
N ALA A 6 11.07 -9.82 -4.55
CA ALA A 6 10.69 -11.00 -3.78
C ALA A 6 11.93 -11.76 -3.28
N ASP A 7 12.98 -11.85 -4.10
CA ASP A 7 14.24 -12.48 -3.72
C ASP A 7 15.00 -11.66 -2.68
N SER A 8 14.88 -10.32 -2.71
CA SER A 8 15.47 -9.44 -1.70
C SER A 8 14.84 -9.65 -0.32
N ILE A 9 13.52 -9.90 -0.23
CA ILE A 9 12.85 -10.19 1.05
C ILE A 9 13.37 -11.50 1.64
N LYS A 10 13.51 -12.55 0.82
CA LYS A 10 14.06 -13.85 1.24
C LYS A 10 15.50 -13.74 1.73
N LEU A 11 16.31 -12.91 1.07
CA LEU A 11 17.69 -12.65 1.49
C LEU A 11 17.73 -11.98 2.88
N ILE A 12 16.91 -10.95 3.10
CA ILE A 12 16.80 -10.24 4.39
C ILE A 12 16.36 -11.18 5.52
N GLN A 13 15.39 -12.08 5.26
CA GLN A 13 15.01 -13.14 6.20
C GLN A 13 16.21 -13.99 6.61
N SER A 14 16.96 -14.49 5.63
CA SER A 14 18.07 -15.42 5.85
C SER A 14 19.27 -14.79 6.56
N GLU A 15 19.58 -13.52 6.27
CA GLU A 15 20.78 -12.86 6.79
C GLU A 15 20.54 -12.14 8.11
N ARG A 16 19.32 -11.65 8.36
CA ARG A 16 19.01 -10.79 9.52
C ARG A 16 18.02 -11.40 10.52
N GLY A 17 17.44 -12.57 10.23
CA GLY A 17 16.46 -13.21 11.11
C GLY A 17 15.17 -12.39 11.28
N ILE A 18 14.88 -11.51 10.32
CA ILE A 18 13.68 -10.67 10.34
C ILE A 18 12.53 -11.49 9.77
N THR A 19 11.39 -11.55 10.47
CA THR A 19 10.21 -12.28 10.02
C THR A 19 9.59 -11.62 8.78
N GLU A 20 9.00 -12.43 7.91
CA GLU A 20 8.30 -11.94 6.72
C GLU A 20 7.24 -10.89 7.06
N ASP A 21 6.46 -11.15 8.10
CA ASP A 21 5.43 -10.26 8.60
C ASP A 21 5.97 -8.87 8.97
N LEU A 22 7.17 -8.80 9.56
CA LEU A 22 7.78 -7.51 9.91
C LEU A 22 8.20 -6.73 8.66
N VAL A 23 8.74 -7.43 7.65
CA VAL A 23 9.10 -6.80 6.37
C VAL A 23 7.86 -6.27 5.67
N LEU A 24 6.79 -7.08 5.58
CA LEU A 24 5.54 -6.70 4.94
C LEU A 24 4.87 -5.52 5.65
N ALA A 25 4.80 -5.55 6.99
CA ALA A 25 4.26 -4.45 7.79
C ALA A 25 5.06 -3.15 7.58
N THR A 26 6.39 -3.23 7.53
CA THR A 26 7.25 -2.07 7.28
C THR A 26 7.01 -1.48 5.88
N ILE A 27 6.82 -2.34 4.87
CA ILE A 27 6.49 -1.91 3.50
C ILE A 27 5.11 -1.24 3.48
N GLU A 28 4.12 -1.80 4.17
CA GLU A 28 2.79 -1.22 4.28
C GLU A 28 2.84 0.18 4.90
N GLU A 29 3.52 0.35 6.04
CA GLU A 29 3.69 1.65 6.68
C GLU A 29 4.38 2.66 5.77
N PHE A 30 5.42 2.22 5.05
CA PHE A 30 6.13 3.08 4.10
C PHE A 30 5.22 3.55 2.95
N LEU A 31 4.44 2.64 2.37
CA LEU A 31 3.49 2.97 1.30
C LEU A 31 2.39 3.92 1.80
N MET A 32 1.86 3.69 3.00
CA MET A 32 0.87 4.56 3.63
C MET A 32 1.43 5.96 3.88
N ALA A 33 2.66 6.07 4.37
CA ALA A 33 3.33 7.35 4.57
C ALA A 33 3.57 8.10 3.26
N ALA A 34 4.01 7.39 2.21
CA ALA A 34 4.19 7.96 0.88
C ALA A 34 2.86 8.44 0.28
N TYR A 35 1.79 7.65 0.43
CA TYR A 35 0.44 8.03 0.00
C TYR A 35 -0.04 9.28 0.72
N LYS A 36 0.07 9.32 2.06
CA LYS A 36 -0.30 10.49 2.86
C LYS A 36 0.46 11.75 2.44
N LYS A 37 1.75 11.63 2.13
CA LYS A 37 2.56 12.75 1.65
C LYS A 37 2.08 13.27 0.30
N THR A 38 1.61 12.39 -0.58
CA THR A 38 1.11 12.77 -1.92
C THR A 38 -0.30 13.34 -1.89
N TYR A 39 -1.19 12.76 -1.09
CA TYR A 39 -2.63 13.05 -1.13
C TYR A 39 -3.18 13.76 0.11
N GLY A 40 -2.35 14.04 1.11
CA GLY A 40 -2.74 14.73 2.35
C GLY A 40 -3.45 13.86 3.38
N THR A 41 -4.12 12.80 2.94
CA THR A 41 -4.73 11.75 3.78
C THR A 41 -4.25 10.37 3.36
N SER A 42 -4.37 9.39 4.25
CA SER A 42 -4.19 7.97 3.96
C SER A 42 -5.36 7.13 4.47
N GLU A 43 -6.44 7.76 4.95
CA GLU A 43 -7.60 7.05 5.50
C GLU A 43 -8.34 6.21 4.45
N ASN A 44 -8.28 6.64 3.20
CA ASN A 44 -8.84 5.93 2.05
C ASN A 44 -7.82 4.98 1.40
N ALA A 45 -6.57 4.92 1.85
CA ALA A 45 -5.54 4.09 1.23
C ALA A 45 -5.64 2.64 1.72
N VAL A 46 -5.61 1.69 0.79
CA VAL A 46 -5.68 0.26 1.06
C VAL A 46 -4.51 -0.43 0.37
N VAL A 47 -3.59 -0.98 1.16
CA VAL A 47 -2.48 -1.80 0.66
C VAL A 47 -2.97 -3.25 0.54
N ARG A 48 -2.63 -3.90 -0.58
CA ARG A 48 -2.87 -5.33 -0.80
C ARG A 48 -1.60 -5.99 -1.29
N PHE A 49 -1.26 -7.09 -0.64
CA PHE A 49 -0.24 -8.01 -1.08
C PHE A 49 -0.90 -9.15 -1.86
N SER A 50 -0.24 -9.66 -2.90
CA SER A 50 -0.66 -10.92 -3.54
C SER A 50 -0.48 -12.09 -2.59
N ASP A 51 -1.21 -13.17 -2.82
CA ASP A 51 -1.13 -14.41 -2.03
C ASP A 51 0.30 -15.00 -1.98
N THR A 52 1.10 -14.74 -3.02
CA THR A 52 2.51 -15.15 -3.10
C THR A 52 3.48 -14.16 -2.46
N GLY A 53 3.01 -13.00 -1.98
CA GLY A 53 3.84 -11.91 -1.45
C GLY A 53 4.70 -11.18 -2.50
N GLU A 54 4.67 -11.61 -3.76
CA GLU A 54 5.55 -11.10 -4.83
C GLU A 54 5.17 -9.71 -5.33
N THR A 55 3.91 -9.31 -5.13
CA THR A 55 3.41 -8.01 -5.58
C THR A 55 2.66 -7.31 -4.47
N VAL A 56 2.90 -6.01 -4.35
CA VAL A 56 2.13 -5.10 -3.51
C VAL A 56 1.51 -4.02 -4.39
N ALA A 57 0.26 -3.69 -4.11
CA ALA A 57 -0.46 -2.60 -4.74
C ALA A 57 -1.13 -1.74 -3.67
N ILE A 58 -1.20 -0.44 -3.92
CA ILE A 58 -1.95 0.51 -3.10
C ILE A 58 -3.14 1.02 -3.89
N TYR A 59 -4.31 1.01 -3.27
CA TYR A 59 -5.58 1.43 -3.86
C TYR A 59 -6.17 2.58 -3.04
N ALA A 60 -6.98 3.42 -3.69
CA ALA A 60 -7.79 4.42 -3.01
C ALA A 60 -9.24 3.90 -2.95
N LYS A 61 -9.78 3.73 -1.74
CA LYS A 61 -11.18 3.39 -1.50
C LYS A 61 -11.98 4.68 -1.40
N LYS A 62 -12.71 5.00 -2.47
CA LYS A 62 -13.50 6.22 -2.56
C LYS A 62 -14.96 5.99 -2.20
N ILE A 63 -15.60 7.01 -1.65
CA ILE A 63 -17.03 7.06 -1.36
C ILE A 63 -17.74 7.49 -2.64
N ILE A 64 -18.80 6.78 -3.02
CA ILE A 64 -19.63 7.16 -4.17
C ILE A 64 -20.57 8.28 -3.71
N VAL A 65 -20.59 9.39 -4.42
CA VAL A 65 -21.42 10.57 -4.16
C VAL A 65 -22.13 10.99 -5.45
N GLU A 66 -23.21 11.75 -5.31
CA GLU A 66 -23.86 12.37 -6.47
C GLU A 66 -22.98 13.51 -7.01
N ASP A 67 -23.17 13.84 -8.28
CA ASP A 67 -22.37 14.82 -9.03
C ASP A 67 -22.31 16.20 -8.34
N ASP A 68 -23.45 16.64 -7.79
CA ASP A 68 -23.59 17.90 -7.05
C ASP A 68 -22.92 17.90 -5.66
N ASP A 69 -22.57 16.72 -5.14
CA ASP A 69 -22.00 16.51 -3.80
C ASP A 69 -20.52 16.06 -3.82
N LEU A 70 -19.84 16.18 -4.97
CA LEU A 70 -18.41 15.88 -5.09
C LEU A 70 -17.54 17.03 -4.54
N TYR A 71 -17.05 16.88 -3.30
CA TYR A 71 -16.24 17.88 -2.61
C TYR A 71 -14.76 17.51 -2.48
N ASP A 72 -14.46 16.21 -2.31
CA ASP A 72 -13.09 15.71 -2.14
C ASP A 72 -12.72 14.67 -3.21
N PRO A 73 -12.06 15.09 -4.32
CA PRO A 73 -11.60 14.18 -5.37
C PRO A 73 -10.52 13.19 -4.93
N VAL A 74 -9.99 13.26 -3.70
CA VAL A 74 -9.11 12.23 -3.14
C VAL A 74 -9.95 11.10 -2.55
N SER A 75 -11.00 11.42 -1.81
CA SER A 75 -11.81 10.46 -1.04
C SER A 75 -13.15 10.09 -1.68
N GLU A 76 -13.59 10.81 -2.71
CA GLU A 76 -14.91 10.67 -3.34
C GLU A 76 -14.80 10.37 -4.85
N ILE A 77 -15.89 9.84 -5.42
CA ILE A 77 -16.08 9.57 -6.84
C ILE A 77 -17.57 9.61 -7.19
N GLU A 78 -17.89 10.04 -8.41
CA GLU A 78 -19.23 9.95 -9.01
C GLU A 78 -19.39 8.63 -9.78
#